data_AF-F5Y6F1-F1
#
_entry.id   AF-F5Y6F1-F1
#
_cell.length_a   1.000
_cell.length_b   1.000
_cell.length_c   1.000
_cell.angle_alpha   90.00
_cell.angle_beta   90.00
_cell.angle_gamma   90.00
#
_symmetry.space_group_name_H-M   'P 1'
#
loop_
_entity.id
_entity.type
_entity.pdbx_description
1 polymer ?
#
loop_
_entity_poly.entity_id
_entity_poly.type
_entity_poly.pdbx_seq_one_letter_code
_entity_poly.pdbx_strand_id
1 'polypeptide(L)' 'MAQMIGESFVDRTGQRWWVKGARPGSTDQFIVEAQMKGSYPRVAVYVMTEREFHAHAGAAELKRERPGSTSER' A
#
# COMPACT_ATOMS: atom_id res chain seq x y z
N MET A 1 -10.87 12.48 -5.44
CA MET A 1 -10.31 11.38 -6.24
C MET A 1 -9.04 10.93 -5.56
N ALA A 2 -8.91 9.63 -5.27
CA ALA A 2 -7.91 9.09 -4.35
C ALA A 2 -6.47 9.41 -4.81
N GLN A 3 -5.85 10.39 -4.13
CA GLN A 3 -4.51 10.90 -4.45
C GLN A 3 -3.41 9.85 -4.24
N MET A 4 -3.73 8.75 -3.55
CA MET A 4 -2.80 7.69 -3.17
C MET A 4 -2.66 6.58 -4.20
N ILE A 5 -3.48 6.52 -5.25
CA ILE A 5 -3.38 5.46 -6.26
C ILE A 5 -2.02 5.54 -6.97
N GLY A 6 -1.32 4.41 -7.02
CA GLY A 6 0.04 4.31 -7.55
C GLY A 6 1.13 4.65 -6.54
N GLU A 7 0.78 5.05 -5.31
CA GLU A 7 1.75 5.30 -4.26
C GLU A 7 2.22 3.99 -3.60
N SER A 8 3.48 4.01 -3.20
CA SER A 8 4.13 2.91 -2.47
C SER A 8 4.56 3.41 -1.10
N PHE A 9 4.50 2.55 -0.10
CA PHE A 9 4.81 2.86 1.28
C PHE A 9 5.61 1.73 1.90
N VAL A 10 6.41 2.05 2.91
CA VAL A 10 7.17 1.07 3.69
C VAL A 10 6.89 1.28 5.17
N ASP A 11 6.67 0.19 5.88
CA ASP A 11 6.50 0.22 7.34
C ASP A 11 7.86 0.14 8.07
N ARG A 12 7.83 0.24 9.40
CA ARG A 12 9.03 0.11 10.24
C ARG A 12 9.72 -1.25 10.16
N THR A 13 9.02 -2.30 9.72
CA THR A 13 9.55 -3.66 9.59
C THR A 13 10.18 -3.92 8.21
N GLY A 14 10.05 -2.94 7.30
CA GLY A 14 10.48 -3.06 5.91
C GLY A 14 9.46 -3.79 5.02
N GLN A 15 8.22 -3.99 5.49
CA GLN A 15 7.11 -4.44 4.67
C GLN A 15 6.73 -3.33 3.69
N ARG A 16 6.61 -3.68 2.42
CA ARG A 16 6.21 -2.74 1.36
C ARG A 16 4.73 -2.85 1.06
N TRP A 17 4.11 -1.71 0.82
CA TRP A 17 2.67 -1.55 0.62
C TRP A 17 2.44 -0.74 -0.66
N TRP A 18 1.56 -1.19 -1.55
CA TRP A 18 1.25 -0.54 -2.81
C TRP A 18 -0.24 -0.33 -2.95
N VAL A 19 -0.66 0.91 -3.18
CA VAL A 19 -2.04 1.22 -3.51
C VAL A 19 -2.21 1.03 -5.02
N LYS A 20 -2.83 -0.08 -5.43
CA LYS A 20 -2.94 -0.46 -6.85
C LYS A 20 -3.97 0.36 -7.62
N GLY A 21 -5.07 0.72 -6.97
CA GLY A 21 -6.17 1.41 -7.64
C GLY A 21 -7.51 1.17 -6.98
N ALA A 22 -8.53 1.86 -7.47
CA ALA A 22 -9.90 1.68 -7.00
C ALA A 22 -10.39 0.25 -7.23
N ARG A 23 -11.21 -0.26 -6.30
CA ARG A 23 -11.84 -1.56 -6.45
C ARG A 23 -12.93 -1.50 -7.53
N PRO A 24 -12.99 -2.45 -8.47
CA PRO A 24 -14.08 -2.53 -9.43
C PRO A 24 -15.44 -2.59 -8.73
N GLY A 25 -16.36 -1.70 -9.08
CA GLY A 25 -17.70 -1.65 -8.50
C GLY A 25 -17.82 -0.92 -7.16
N SER A 26 -16.76 -0.26 -6.67
CA SER A 26 -16.80 0.63 -5.49
C SER A 26 -16.30 2.02 -5.86
N THR A 27 -16.85 3.06 -5.23
CA THR A 27 -16.42 4.45 -5.46
C THR A 27 -15.40 4.94 -4.42
N ASP A 28 -15.32 4.24 -3.29
CA ASP A 28 -14.64 4.65 -2.06
C ASP A 28 -13.53 3.68 -1.59
N GLN A 29 -13.52 2.46 -2.14
CA GLN A 29 -12.55 1.42 -1.80
C GLN A 29 -11.43 1.31 -2.84
N PHE A 30 -10.24 0.96 -2.37
CA PHE A 30 -9.11 0.61 -3.21
C PHE A 30 -8.43 -0.68 -2.77
N ILE A 31 -7.67 -1.23 -3.70
CA ILE A 31 -6.88 -2.44 -3.54
C ILE A 31 -5.48 -2.02 -3.07
N VAL A 32 -5.05 -2.59 -1.96
CA VAL A 32 -3.70 -2.42 -1.41
C VAL A 32 -3.01 -3.78 -1.40
N GLU A 33 -1.82 -3.86 -1.97
CA GLU A 33 -0.96 -5.03 -1.84
C GLU A 33 0.11 -4.78 -0.78
N ALA A 34 0.39 -5.76 0.07
CA ALA A 34 1.45 -5.69 1.07
C ALA A 34 2.40 -6.88 0.90
N GLN A 35 3.66 -6.63 0.57
CA GLN A 35 4.70 -7.66 0.50
C GLN A 35 5.39 -7.80 1.85
N MET A 36 5.05 -8.87 2.55
CA MET A 36 5.68 -9.27 3.82
C MET A 36 7.13 -9.70 3.57
N LYS A 37 8.06 -9.12 4.33
CA LYS A 37 9.46 -9.55 4.34
C LYS A 37 9.59 -10.85 5.11
N GLY A 38 10.16 -11.87 4.48
CA GLY A 38 10.43 -13.17 5.09
C GLY A 38 11.23 -14.06 4.14
N SER A 39 11.61 -15.27 4.58
CA SER A 39 12.35 -16.25 3.75
C SER A 39 11.61 -16.65 2.48
N TYR A 40 10.28 -16.48 2.46
CA TYR A 40 9.43 -16.58 1.29
C TYR A 40 8.55 -15.34 1.24
N PRO A 41 8.81 -14.38 0.34
CA PRO A 41 7.99 -13.17 0.24
C PRO A 41 6.54 -13.56 -0.10
N ARG A 42 5.60 -13.04 0.69
CA ARG A 42 4.16 -13.24 0.49
C ARG A 42 3.51 -11.89 0.23
N VAL A 43 2.61 -11.83 -0.74
CA VAL A 43 1.80 -10.66 -1.03
C VAL A 43 0.41 -10.88 -0.43
N ALA A 44 0.03 -10.04 0.51
CA ALA A 44 -1.34 -9.95 1.01
C ALA A 44 -2.09 -8.87 0.23
N VAL A 45 -3.34 -9.13 -0.13
CA VAL A 45 -4.21 -8.17 -0.83
C VAL A 45 -5.30 -7.74 0.14
N TYR A 46 -5.44 -6.43 0.30
CA TYR A 46 -6.45 -5.80 1.13
C TYR A 46 -7.37 -4.92 0.28
N VAL A 47 -8.63 -4.86 0.67
CA VAL A 47 -9.58 -3.88 0.16
C VAL A 47 -9.95 -2.98 1.32
N MET A 48 -9.69 -1.68 1.17
CA MET A 48 -9.98 -0.71 2.21
C MET A 48 -10.29 0.66 1.62
N THR A 49 -10.94 1.50 2.41
CA THR A 49 -11.20 2.90 2.10
C THR A 49 -9.96 3.77 2.37
N GLU A 50 -9.97 4.99 1.85
CA GLU A 50 -8.94 6.01 2.12
C GLU A 50 -8.76 6.26 3.62
N ARG A 51 -9.88 6.34 4.34
CA ARG A 51 -9.87 6.55 5.79
C ARG A 51 -9.24 5.39 6.55
N GLU A 52 -9.57 4.15 6.18
CA GLU A 52 -9.02 2.95 6.82
C GLU A 52 -7.52 2.82 6.54
N PHE A 53 -7.10 3.12 5.30
CA PHE A 53 -5.68 3.14 4.97
C PHE A 53 -4.92 4.21 5.75
N HIS A 54 -5.44 5.44 5.85
CA HIS A 54 -4.78 6.48 6.65
C HIS A 54 -4.66 6.09 8.13
N ALA A 55 -5.69 5.48 8.70
CA ALA A 55 -5.65 4.97 10.06
C ALA A 55 -4.57 3.89 10.22
N HIS A 56 -4.50 2.94 9.28
CA HIS A 56 -3.47 1.91 9.26
C HIS A 56 -2.07 2.51 9.06
N ALA A 57 -1.93 3.46 8.13
CA ALA A 57 -0.68 4.14 7.82
C ALA A 57 -0.13 4.89 9.05
N GLY A 58 -0.99 5.54 9.82
CA GLY A 58 -0.61 6.17 11.08
C GLY A 58 -0.17 5.14 12.13
N ALA A 59 -0.93 4.05 12.30
CA ALA A 59 -0.63 3.01 13.29
C ALA A 59 0.65 2.22 12.97
N ALA A 60 0.92 1.95 11.69
CA ALA A 60 2.09 1.21 11.20
C ALA A 60 3.29 2.11 10.87
N GLU A 61 3.15 3.43 11.07
CA GLU A 61 4.16 4.44 10.73
C GLU A 61 4.64 4.34 9.27
N LEU A 62 3.69 4.12 8.34
CA LEU A 62 3.99 3.97 6.91
C LEU A 62 4.65 5.23 6.37
N LYS A 63 5.82 5.05 5.75
CA LYS A 63 6.54 6.10 5.05
C LYS A 63 6.35 5.94 3.56
N ARG A 64 5.93 7.01 2.90
CA ARG A 64 5.82 7.05 1.44
C ARG A 64 7.19 6.83 0.81
N GLU A 65 7.30 5.83 -0.06
CA GLU A 65 8.47 5.63 -0.91
C GLU A 65 8.44 6.71 -2.01
N ARG A 66 9.57 7.40 -2.21
CA ARG A 66 9.67 8.39 -3.29
C ARG A 66 9.61 7.68 -4.65
N PRO A 67 8.87 8.21 -5.64
CA PRO A 67 8.94 7.71 -7.01
C PRO A 67 10.38 7.95 -7.50
N GLY A 68 11.15 6.87 -7.60
CA GLY A 68 12.60 6.91 -7.89
C GLY A 68 13.42 5.85 -7.15
N SER A 69 12.85 5.16 -6.16
CA SER A 69 13.55 4.07 -5.43
C SER A 69 13.11 2.65 -5.81
N THR A 70 12.24 2.52 -6.81
CA THR A 70 11.91 1.21 -7.40
C THR A 70 12.59 1.15 -8.76
N SER A 71 13.84 0.67 -8.79
CA SER A 71 14.40 0.10 -10.00
C SER A 71 13.45 -0.99 -10.49
N GLU A 72 12.72 -0.68 -11.56
CA GLU A 72 12.24 -1.69 -12.49
C GLU A 72 13.44 -2.57 -12.86
N ARG A 73 13.33 -3.86 -12.56
CA ARG A 73 14.22 -4.91 -13.04
C ARG A 73 13.35 -6.03 -13.57
#